data_AF-A0A969DT31-F1
#
_entry.id   AF-A0A969DT31-F1
#
_cell.length_a   1.000
_cell.length_b   1.000
_cell.length_c   1.000
_cell.angle_alpha   90.00
_cell.angle_beta   90.00
_cell.angle_gamma   90.00
#
_symmetry.space_group_name_H-M   'P 1'
#
loop_
_entity.id
_entity.type
_entity.pdbx_description
1 polymer ?
#
loop_
_entity_poly.entity_id
_entity_poly.type
_entity_poly.pdbx_seq_one_letter_code
_entity_poly.pdbx_strand_id
1 'polypeptide(L)' 'MAQLDPQPSAAASYARTLIAKGCPQALAHAAAEVLATVDGQRPRTLAEQATVERAWAALTR' A
#
# COMPACT_ATOMS: atom_id res chain seq x y z
N MET A 1 7.35 16.94 -25.13
CA MET A 1 6.51 16.76 -23.93
C MET A 1 5.78 15.44 -24.09
N ALA A 2 6.25 14.38 -23.44
CA ALA A 2 5.55 13.09 -23.50
C ALA A 2 4.27 13.23 -22.67
N GLN A 3 3.13 13.32 -23.37
CA GLN A 3 1.82 13.23 -22.77
C GLN A 3 1.68 11.76 -22.35
N LEU A 4 2.07 11.47 -21.11
CA LEU A 4 1.78 10.21 -20.45
C LEU A 4 0.26 10.10 -20.42
N ASP A 5 -0.32 9.33 -21.33
CA ASP A 5 -1.65 8.77 -21.14
C ASP A 5 -1.70 8.25 -19.69
N PRO A 6 -2.63 8.72 -18.84
CA PRO A 6 -2.67 8.30 -17.46
C PRO A 6 -3.13 6.85 -17.46
N GLN A 7 -2.19 5.92 -17.60
CA GLN A 7 -2.42 4.55 -17.18
C GLN A 7 -3.00 4.63 -15.76
N PRO A 8 -4.16 4.02 -15.51
CA PRO A 8 -4.78 4.14 -14.20
C PRO A 8 -3.81 3.60 -13.16
N SER A 9 -3.44 4.45 -12.20
CA SER A 9 -2.56 4.07 -11.10
C SER A 9 -3.14 2.87 -10.34
N ALA A 10 -2.29 2.13 -9.62
CA ALA A 10 -2.75 1.02 -8.77
C ALA A 10 -3.85 1.48 -7.80
N ALA A 11 -3.68 2.68 -7.20
CA ALA A 11 -4.68 3.32 -6.36
C ALA A 11 -6.01 3.55 -7.12
N ALA A 12 -5.99 4.07 -8.34
CA ALA A 12 -7.21 4.26 -9.14
C ALA A 12 -7.92 2.94 -9.47
N SER A 13 -7.17 1.84 -9.62
CA SER A 13 -7.74 0.51 -9.85
C SER A 13 -8.34 -0.10 -8.58
N TYR A 14 -7.70 0.09 -7.42
CA TYR A 14 -8.24 -0.32 -6.12
C TYR A 14 -9.50 0.46 -5.75
N ALA A 15 -9.50 1.78 -5.92
CA ALA A 15 -10.65 2.63 -5.60
C ALA A 15 -11.89 2.21 -6.41
N ARG A 16 -11.74 1.98 -7.72
CA ARG A 16 -12.84 1.50 -8.58
C ARG A 16 -13.41 0.16 -8.11
N THR A 17 -12.53 -0.76 -7.70
CA THR A 17 -12.94 -2.08 -7.20
C THR A 17 -13.72 -1.97 -5.89
N LEU A 18 -13.29 -1.11 -4.97
CA LEU A 18 -13.96 -0.89 -3.68
C LEU A 18 -15.32 -0.20 -3.86
N ILE A 19 -15.42 0.79 -4.74
CA ILE A 19 -16.69 1.46 -5.07
C ILE A 19 -17.67 0.47 -5.69
N ALA A 20 -17.22 -0.37 -6.62
CA ALA A 20 -18.05 -1.41 -7.23
C ALA A 20 -18.58 -2.44 -6.21
N LYS A 21 -17.90 -2.60 -5.07
CA LYS A 21 -18.32 -3.44 -3.95
C LYS A 21 -19.21 -2.72 -2.93
N GLY A 22 -19.58 -1.46 -3.19
CA GLY A 22 -20.46 -0.67 -2.30
C GLY A 22 -19.73 0.11 -1.21
N CYS A 23 -18.41 0.26 -1.29
CA CYS A 23 -17.67 1.11 -0.36
C CYS A 23 -17.95 2.60 -0.64
N PRO A 24 -18.18 3.45 0.39
CA PRO A 24 -18.27 4.89 0.21
C PRO A 24 -17.05 5.45 -0.52
N GLN A 25 -17.26 6.34 -1.49
CA GLN A 25 -16.21 6.81 -2.39
C GLN A 25 -15.00 7.41 -1.65
N ALA A 26 -15.21 8.25 -0.64
CA ALA A 26 -14.13 8.84 0.15
C ALA A 26 -13.28 7.77 0.87
N LEU A 27 -13.92 6.74 1.42
CA LEU A 27 -13.26 5.63 2.09
C LEU A 27 -12.52 4.73 1.10
N ALA A 28 -13.11 4.47 -0.07
CA ALA A 28 -12.50 3.69 -1.14
C ALA A 28 -11.21 4.32 -1.65
N HIS A 29 -11.18 5.64 -1.84
CA HIS A 29 -9.96 6.35 -2.24
C HIS A 29 -8.89 6.32 -1.14
N ALA A 30 -9.25 6.60 0.11
CA ALA A 30 -8.30 6.53 1.23
C ALA A 30 -7.68 5.13 1.38
N ALA A 31 -8.50 4.07 1.32
CA ALA A 31 -8.01 2.70 1.41
C ALA A 31 -7.12 2.31 0.20
N ALA A 32 -7.48 2.79 -0.99
CA ALA A 32 -6.72 2.52 -2.20
C ALA A 32 -5.31 3.14 -2.20
N GLU A 33 -5.14 4.33 -1.64
CA GLU A 33 -3.83 4.97 -1.46
C GLU A 33 -2.93 4.14 -0.52
N VAL A 34 -3.49 3.63 0.58
CA VAL A 34 -2.77 2.76 1.50
C VAL A 34 -2.38 1.44 0.82
N LEU A 35 -3.31 0.81 0.11
CA LEU A 35 -3.04 -0.44 -0.63
C LEU A 35 -1.96 -0.25 -1.70
N ALA A 36 -2.03 0.83 -2.49
CA ALA A 36 -1.01 1.14 -3.49
C ALA A 36 0.35 1.41 -2.85
N THR A 37 0.39 2.04 -1.67
CA THR A 37 1.62 2.23 -0.90
C THR A 37 2.18 0.88 -0.43
N VAL A 38 1.35 -0.02 0.10
CA VAL A 38 1.76 -1.35 0.56
C VAL A 38 2.28 -2.20 -0.60
N ASP A 39 1.61 -2.19 -1.75
CA ASP A 39 2.07 -2.87 -2.96
C ASP A 39 3.38 -2.30 -3.50
N GLY A 40 3.55 -0.98 -3.40
CA GLY A 40 4.78 -0.29 -3.79
C GLY A 40 5.92 -0.50 -2.80
N GLN A 41 5.65 -0.98 -1.59
CA GLN A 41 6.69 -1.31 -0.62
C GLN A 41 7.35 -2.63 -1.01
N ARG A 42 8.67 -2.58 -1.23
CA ARG A 42 9.48 -3.78 -1.37
C ARG A 42 9.28 -4.65 -0.12
N PRO A 43 8.98 -5.95 -0.26
CA PRO A 43 8.91 -6.84 0.89
C PRO A 43 10.23 -6.75 1.66
N ARG A 44 10.12 -6.57 3.00
CA ARG A 44 11.28 -6.53 3.89
C ARG A 44 12.12 -7.77 3.67
N THR A 45 13.41 -7.57 3.48
CA THR A 45 14.37 -8.66 3.36
C THR A 45 14.46 -9.42 4.69
N LEU A 46 14.82 -10.70 4.64
CA LEU A 46 15.01 -11.53 5.84
C LEU A 46 15.97 -10.88 6.87
N ALA A 47 16.99 -10.15 6.39
CA ALA A 47 17.94 -9.43 7.24
C ALA A 47 17.31 -8.22 7.97
N GLU A 48 16.43 -7.47 7.29
CA GLU A 48 15.67 -6.38 7.90
C GLU A 48 14.68 -6.92 8.93
N GLN A 49 14.05 -8.06 8.64
CA GLN A 49 13.10 -8.71 9.54
C GLN A 49 13.78 -9.22 10.82
N ALA A 50 14.91 -9.90 10.70
CA ALA A 50 15.73 -10.33 11.84
C ALA A 50 16.23 -9.15 12.70
N THR A 51 16.47 -7.98 12.08
CA THR A 51 16.87 -6.77 12.80
C THR A 51 15.71 -6.18 13.60
N VAL A 52 14.49 -6.14 13.02
CA VAL A 52 13.28 -5.71 13.72
C VAL A 52 12.97 -6.64 14.90
N GLU A 53 13.07 -7.95 14.71
CA GLU A 53 12.82 -8.92 15.78
C GLU A 53 13.80 -8.76 16.95
N ARG A 54 15.10 -8.57 16.67
CA ARG A 54 16.10 -8.31 17.72
C ARG A 54 15.83 -7.00 18.47
N ALA A 55 15.47 -5.94 17.75
CA ALA A 55 15.16 -4.65 18.36
C ALA A 55 13.92 -4.74 19.26
N TRP A 56 12.88 -5.46 18.82
CA TRP A 56 11.67 -5.68 19.60
C TRP A 56 11.94 -6.50 20.88
N ALA A 57 12.74 -7.56 20.77
CA ALA A 57 13.12 -8.39 21.92
C ALA A 57 13.96 -7.61 22.95
N ALA A 58 14.72 -6.60 22.54
CA ALA A 58 15.48 -5.74 23.45
C ALA A 58 14.61 -4.71 24.17
N LEU A 59 13.50 -4.26 23.55
CA LEU A 59 12.57 -3.29 24.12
C LEU A 59 11.54 -3.92 25.08
N THR A 60 11.32 -5.22 24.97
CA THR A 60 10.29 -5.96 25.72
C THR A 60 10.87 -6.86 26.83
N ARG A 61 12.17 -6.74 27.11
CA ARG A 61 12.84 -7.31 28.28
C ARG A 61 12.98 -6.25 29.37
#